data_AF-A0A971GXU8-F1
#
_entry.id   AF-A0A971GXU8-F1
#
_cell.length_a   1.000
_cell.length_b   1.000
_cell.length_c   1.000
_cell.angle_alpha   90.00
_cell.angle_beta   90.00
_cell.angle_gamma   90.00
#
_symmetry.space_group_name_H-M   'P 1'
#
loop_
_entity.id
_entity.type
_entity.pdbx_description
1 polymer ?
#
loop_
_entity_poly.entity_id
_entity_poly.type
_entity_poly.pdbx_seq_one_letter_code
_entity_poly.pdbx_strand_id
1 'polypeptide(L)'
;MNKSPLKGFVLGLLGPIFFIAAVVLWVRRFTGKVPFPVSKPSDGELTWRLVPPEQVSSLVDRWKKDMQVPLSKLQQGVADIRAQILGDTN
;
A
#
# COMPACT_ATOMS: atom_id res chain seq x y z
N MET A 1 -5.63 -11.90 32.65
CA MET A 1 -6.06 -10.83 31.72
C MET A 1 -5.38 -11.08 30.38
N ASN A 2 -5.99 -11.93 29.54
CA ASN A 2 -5.33 -12.51 28.37
C ASN A 2 -5.35 -11.49 27.22
N LYS A 3 -4.36 -10.58 27.20
CA LYS A 3 -4.19 -9.66 26.08
C LYS A 3 -3.72 -10.48 24.88
N SER A 4 -4.65 -10.80 23.99
CA SER A 4 -4.32 -11.52 22.76
C SER A 4 -3.32 -10.68 21.95
N PRO A 5 -2.11 -11.19 21.66
CA PRO A 5 -1.10 -10.46 20.88
C PRO A 5 -1.62 -10.09 19.48
N LEU A 6 -2.61 -10.83 18.98
CA LEU A 6 -3.33 -10.55 17.75
C LEU A 6 -4.03 -9.18 17.76
N LYS A 7 -4.56 -8.73 18.92
CA LYS A 7 -5.19 -7.40 19.04
C LYS A 7 -4.17 -6.27 18.89
N GLY A 8 -2.97 -6.44 19.45
CA GLY A 8 -1.88 -5.45 19.32
C GLY A 8 -1.39 -5.33 17.88
N PHE A 9 -1.24 -6.47 17.20
CA PHE A 9 -0.86 -6.52 15.79
C PHE A 9 -1.91 -5.88 14.86
N VAL A 10 -3.19 -6.23 15.05
CA VAL A 10 -4.29 -5.66 14.25
C VAL A 10 -4.40 -4.15 14.46
N LEU A 11 -4.29 -3.66 15.70
CA LEU A 11 -4.31 -2.23 15.96
C LEU A 11 -3.09 -1.51 15.37
N GLY A 12 -1.92 -2.15 15.43
CA GLY A 12 -0.67 -1.65 14.86
C GLY A 12 -0.70 -1.55 13.33
N LEU A 13 -1.43 -2.43 12.64
CA LEU A 13 -1.56 -2.39 11.18
C LEU A 13 -2.72 -1.49 10.72
N LEU A 14 -3.87 -1.56 11.38
CA LEU A 14 -5.05 -0.78 10.98
C LEU A 14 -4.90 0.71 11.29
N GLY A 15 -4.26 1.07 12.41
CA GLY A 15 -4.08 2.47 12.80
C GLY A 15 -3.45 3.34 11.70
N PRO A 16 -2.28 2.97 11.15
CA PRO A 16 -1.66 3.69 10.04
C PRO A 16 -2.56 3.78 8.79
N ILE A 17 -3.28 2.71 8.45
CA ILE A 17 -4.19 2.70 7.29
C ILE A 17 -5.31 3.72 7.48
N PHE A 18 -5.95 3.72 8.65
CA PHE A 18 -7.00 4.69 8.98
C PHE A 18 -6.47 6.12 9.00
N PHE A 19 -5.27 6.34 9.53
CA PHE A 19 -4.63 7.65 9.54
C PHE A 19 -4.41 8.19 8.12
N ILE A 20 -3.85 7.36 7.23
CA ILE A 20 -3.66 7.73 5.82
C ILE A 20 -5.00 8.05 5.16
N ALA A 21 -6.01 7.20 5.36
CA ALA A 21 -7.35 7.42 4.81
C ALA A 21 -7.98 8.73 5.31
N ALA A 22 -7.82 9.05 6.60
CA ALA A 22 -8.30 10.29 7.19
C ALA A 22 -7.61 11.52 6.60
N VAL A 23 -6.28 11.48 6.43
CA VAL A 23 -5.52 12.57 5.80
C VAL A 23 -5.96 12.78 4.35
N VAL A 24 -6.11 11.70 3.58
CA VAL A 24 -6.58 11.76 2.19
C VAL A 24 -7.98 12.38 2.10
N LEU A 25 -8.90 11.95 2.97
CA LEU A 25 -10.25 12.50 3.05
C LEU A 25 -10.25 13.98 3.44
N TRP A 26 -9.40 14.37 4.40
CA TRP A 26 -9.23 15.76 4.82
C TRP A 26 -8.75 16.62 3.65
N VAL A 27 -7.65 16.24 2.98
CA VAL A 27 -7.14 16.97 1.80
C VAL A 27 -8.19 17.07 0.70
N ARG A 28 -8.93 15.99 0.43
CA ARG A 28 -10.04 15.99 -0.55
C ARG A 28 -11.15 16.95 -0.15
N ARG A 29 -11.51 16.99 1.13
CA ARG A 29 -12.59 17.86 1.63
C ARG A 29 -12.27 19.34 1.45
N PHE A 30 -11.00 19.73 1.55
CA PHE A 30 -10.55 21.11 1.43
C PHE A 30 -10.16 21.53 0.00
N THR A 31 -9.63 20.61 -0.81
CA THR A 31 -9.08 20.94 -2.16
C THR A 31 -9.90 20.41 -3.32
N GLY A 32 -10.85 19.50 -3.06
CA GLY A 32 -11.56 18.71 -4.08
C GLY A 32 -10.68 17.66 -4.78
N LYS A 33 -9.40 17.57 -4.43
CA LYS A 33 -8.39 16.71 -5.07
C LYS A 33 -7.79 15.71 -4.08
N VAL A 34 -7.17 14.66 -4.60
CA VAL A 34 -6.56 13.58 -3.82
C VAL A 34 -5.03 13.64 -3.99
N PRO A 35 -4.25 13.55 -2.90
CA PRO A 35 -2.79 13.40 -3.01
C PRO A 35 -2.46 12.02 -3.58
N PHE A 36 -1.84 11.99 -4.75
CA PHE A 36 -1.51 10.76 -5.45
C PHE A 36 -0.13 10.84 -6.11
N PRO A 37 0.65 9.75 -6.13
CA PRO A 37 1.92 9.72 -6.84
C PRO A 37 1.67 9.62 -8.35
N VAL A 38 2.14 10.60 -9.12
CA VAL A 38 1.86 10.69 -10.57
C VAL A 38 2.99 10.17 -11.45
N SER A 39 4.22 10.15 -10.93
CA SER A 39 5.39 9.67 -11.65
C SER A 39 6.52 9.28 -10.72
N LYS A 40 7.39 8.41 -11.22
CA LYS A 40 8.67 8.02 -10.64
C LYS A 40 9.77 8.35 -11.65
N PRO A 41 10.31 9.59 -11.65
CA PRO A 41 11.28 10.01 -12.68
C PRO A 41 12.63 9.32 -12.56
N SER A 42 13.00 8.84 -11.37
CA SER A 42 14.24 8.09 -11.11
C SER A 42 14.05 7.13 -9.95
N ASP A 43 14.96 6.16 -9.80
CA ASP A 43 14.93 5.26 -8.66
C ASP A 43 15.18 6.03 -7.35
N GLY A 44 14.19 5.98 -6.45
CA GLY A 44 14.18 6.72 -5.19
C GLY A 44 13.34 8.00 -5.20
N GLU A 45 12.88 8.47 -6.35
CA GLU A 45 12.09 9.70 -6.46
C GLU A 45 10.61 9.43 -6.74
N LEU A 46 9.74 10.02 -5.93
CA LEU A 46 8.29 9.92 -6.10
C LEU A 46 7.69 11.32 -6.21
N THR A 47 7.15 11.64 -7.38
CA THR A 47 6.48 12.93 -7.60
C THR A 47 5.02 12.84 -7.15
N TRP A 48 4.68 13.60 -6.11
CA TRP A 48 3.33 13.70 -5.58
C TRP A 48 2.60 14.92 -6.13
N ARG A 49 1.34 14.76 -6.54
CA ARG A 49 0.47 15.86 -6.92
C ARG A 49 -0.94 15.67 -6.37
N LEU A 50 -1.66 16.78 -6.23
CA LEU A 50 -3.09 16.76 -6.01
C LEU A 50 -3.79 16.57 -7.35
N VAL A 51 -4.42 15.41 -7.53
CA VAL A 51 -5.12 15.05 -8.76
C VAL A 51 -6.63 15.00 -8.53
N PRO A 52 -7.45 15.29 -9.55
CA PRO A 52 -8.88 15.05 -9.47
C PRO A 52 -9.19 13.56 -9.20
N PRO A 53 -10.19 13.23 -8.36
CA PRO A 53 -10.53 11.84 -8.02
C PRO A 53 -10.76 10.92 -9.23
N GLU A 54 -11.35 11.45 -10.30
CA GLU A 54 -11.62 10.76 -11.55
C GLU A 54 -10.35 10.31 -12.29
N GLN A 55 -9.21 10.97 -12.05
CA GLN A 55 -7.91 10.59 -12.64
C GLN A 55 -7.19 9.50 -11.82
N VAL A 56 -7.65 9.20 -10.61
CA VAL A 56 -6.97 8.21 -9.74
C VAL A 56 -7.02 6.83 -10.37
N SER A 57 -8.14 6.42 -11.00
CA SER A 57 -8.26 5.10 -11.62
C SER A 57 -7.22 4.87 -12.72
N SER A 58 -7.05 5.83 -13.62
CA SER A 58 -6.10 5.71 -14.73
C SER A 58 -4.64 5.71 -14.24
N LEU A 59 -4.35 6.47 -13.18
CA LEU A 59 -3.04 6.45 -12.53
C LEU A 59 -2.78 5.10 -11.85
N VAL A 60 -3.77 4.53 -11.15
CA VAL A 60 -3.65 3.19 -10.56
C VAL A 60 -3.39 2.13 -11.63
N ASP A 61 -4.08 2.19 -12.77
CA ASP A 61 -3.86 1.24 -13.87
C ASP A 61 -2.45 1.35 -14.45
N ARG A 62 -1.91 2.58 -14.56
CA ARG A 62 -0.51 2.82 -14.95
C ARG A 62 0.45 2.19 -13.95
N TRP A 63 0.29 2.50 -12.67
CA TRP A 63 1.13 1.95 -11.60
C TRP A 63 1.03 0.44 -11.52
N LYS A 64 -0.15 -0.14 -11.74
CA LYS A 64 -0.35 -1.58 -11.74
C LYS A 64 0.47 -2.26 -12.82
N LYS A 65 0.59 -1.67 -14.01
CA LYS A 65 1.46 -2.17 -15.09
C LYS A 65 2.93 -2.15 -14.67
N ASP A 66 3.38 -1.04 -14.07
CA ASP A 66 4.76 -0.89 -13.61
C ASP A 66 5.09 -1.83 -12.43
N MET A 67 4.08 -2.15 -11.61
CA MET A 67 4.20 -3.01 -10.43
C MET A 67 4.07 -4.50 -10.74
N GLN A 68 3.71 -4.94 -11.96
CA GLN A 68 3.52 -6.37 -12.26
C GLN A 68 4.77 -7.20 -11.93
N VAL A 69 5.94 -6.74 -12.36
CA VAL A 69 7.20 -7.45 -12.13
C VAL A 69 7.60 -7.47 -10.64
N PRO A 70 7.57 -6.33 -9.90
CA PRO A 70 7.77 -6.33 -8.44
C PRO A 70 6.77 -7.21 -7.68
N LEU A 71 5.49 -7.20 -8.07
CA LEU A 71 4.45 -7.99 -7.42
C LEU A 71 4.69 -9.48 -7.58
N SER A 72 5.13 -9.94 -8.76
CA SER A 72 5.51 -11.34 -8.98
C SER A 72 6.67 -11.77 -8.08
N LYS A 73 7.67 -10.91 -7.87
CA LYS A 73 8.79 -11.18 -6.96
C LYS A 73 8.33 -11.26 -5.49
N LEU A 74 7.42 -10.38 -5.10
CA LEU A 74 6.80 -10.42 -3.76
C LEU A 74 5.97 -11.69 -3.56
N GLN A 75 5.18 -12.10 -4.56
CA GLN A 75 4.41 -13.35 -4.51
C GLN A 75 5.33 -14.57 -4.40
N GLN A 76 6.43 -14.60 -5.14
CA GLN A 76 7.47 -15.63 -5.01
C GLN A 76 8.09 -15.62 -3.61
N GLY A 77 8.49 -14.46 -3.09
CA GLY A 77 9.02 -14.37 -1.73
C GLY A 77 8.04 -14.81 -0.64
N VAL A 78 6.75 -14.51 -0.80
CA VAL A 78 5.70 -15.01 0.11
C VAL A 78 5.51 -16.53 -0.04
N ALA A 79 5.59 -17.06 -1.26
CA ALA A 79 5.54 -18.50 -1.50
C ALA A 79 6.74 -19.22 -0.89
N ASP A 80 7.94 -18.62 -0.97
CA ASP A 80 9.17 -19.16 -0.38
C ASP A 80 9.13 -19.10 1.14
N ILE A 81 8.69 -17.98 1.75
CA ILE A 81 8.48 -17.89 3.20
C ILE A 81 7.45 -18.92 3.66
N ARG A 82 6.37 -19.10 2.89
CA ARG A 82 5.36 -20.12 3.18
C ARG A 82 5.95 -21.53 3.08
N ALA A 83 6.76 -21.81 2.06
CA ALA A 83 7.42 -23.10 1.89
C ALA A 83 8.45 -23.37 2.99
N GLN A 84 9.14 -22.34 3.47
CA GLN A 84 10.12 -22.45 4.56
C GLN A 84 9.42 -22.68 5.91
N ILE A 85 8.36 -21.93 6.21
CA ILE A 85 7.60 -22.09 7.46
C ILE A 85 6.79 -23.40 7.49
N LEU A 86 6.23 -23.84 6.36
CA LEU A 86 5.46 -25.09 6.28
C LEU A 86 6.30 -26.31 5.90
N GLY A 87 7.52 -26.12 5.40
CA GLY A 87 8.43 -27.18 4.96
C GLY A 87 9.38 -27.68 6.05
N ASP A 88 9.70 -26.86 7.06
CA ASP A 88 10.49 -27.25 8.25
C ASP A 88 9.68 -28.12 9.26
N THR A 89 8.62 -28.79 8.81
CA THR A 89 7.84 -29.75 9.60
C THR A 89 7.94 -31.17 9.02
N ASN A 90 9.16 -31.60 8.68
CA ASN A 90 9.51 -33.02 8.50
C ASN A 90 10.93 -33.28 9.00
#